data_AF-A0A9E3WTD3-F1
#
_entry.id   AF-A0A9E3WTD3-F1
#
_cell.length_a   1.000
_cell.length_b   1.000
_cell.length_c   1.000
_cell.angle_alpha   90.00
_cell.angle_beta   90.00
_cell.angle_gamma   90.00
#
_symmetry.space_group_name_H-M   'P 1'
#
loop_
_entity.id
_entity.type
_entity.pdbx_description
1 polymer ?
#
loop_
_entity_poly.entity_id
_entity_poly.type
_entity_poly.pdbx_seq_one_letter_code
_entity_poly.pdbx_strand_id
1 'polypeptide(L)'
;QSIAVLMNSAPLGVDIDELVAAIAGLPDVCEVHHLHLWEIDERQVSLEAHIVVAREQITRMEEIKLSVKTVLADKFGIGHSTLEFELDGHSACTDAGPSDLIPHH
;
A
#
# COMPACT_ATOMS: atom_id res chain seq x y z
N GLN A 1 -2.75 6.74 -12.95
CA GLN A 1 -2.93 8.10 -12.38
C GLN A 1 -3.80 7.87 -11.14
N SER A 2 -3.31 7.87 -9.90
CA SER A 2 -2.52 8.92 -9.26
C SER A 2 -1.81 8.38 -8.00
N ILE A 3 -0.50 8.59 -7.89
CA ILE A 3 0.25 8.31 -6.65
C ILE A 3 0.24 9.60 -5.82
N ALA A 4 -0.71 9.74 -4.89
CA ALA A 4 -0.72 10.81 -3.90
C ALA A 4 -0.09 10.30 -2.61
N VAL A 5 1.24 10.36 -2.52
CA VAL A 5 1.95 10.16 -1.24
C VAL A 5 1.92 11.49 -0.50
N LEU A 6 0.96 11.66 0.43
CA LEU A 6 0.92 12.82 1.31
C LEU A 6 1.94 12.61 2.44
N MET A 7 3.14 13.16 2.26
CA MET A 7 4.26 13.09 3.21
C MET A 7 4.00 13.94 4.45
N ASN A 8 3.33 13.38 5.45
CA ASN A 8 3.22 14.00 6.77
C ASN A 8 4.08 13.23 7.78
N SER A 9 5.38 13.54 7.80
CA SER A 9 6.35 13.10 8.81
C SER A 9 6.44 11.57 9.00
N ALA A 10 7.13 10.89 8.08
CA ALA A 10 7.61 9.54 8.36
C ALA A 10 8.53 9.59 9.61
N PRO A 11 8.35 8.70 10.60
CA PRO A 11 9.27 8.60 11.73
C PRO A 11 10.71 8.42 11.21
N LEU A 12 11.67 9.04 11.90
CA LEU A 12 13.10 9.00 11.56
C LEU A 12 13.59 7.54 11.45
N GLY A 13 13.57 6.96 10.24
CA GLY A 13 14.09 5.63 9.96
C GLY A 13 13.23 4.72 9.09
N VAL A 14 11.99 5.09 8.74
CA VAL A 14 11.16 4.29 7.83
C VAL A 14 11.26 4.86 6.40
N ASP A 15 11.83 4.09 5.48
CA ASP A 15 11.84 4.43 4.06
C ASP A 15 10.51 4.01 3.42
N ILE A 16 9.75 5.01 2.96
CA ILE A 16 8.40 4.80 2.44
C ILE A 16 8.44 4.07 1.10
N ASP A 17 9.44 4.36 0.28
CA ASP A 17 9.60 3.73 -1.03
C ASP A 17 9.91 2.23 -0.84
N GLU A 18 10.81 1.91 0.10
CA GLU A 18 11.09 0.52 0.49
C GLU A 18 9.85 -0.17 1.07
N LEU A 19 9.07 0.51 1.90
CA LEU A 19 7.85 -0.03 2.49
C LEU A 19 6.79 -0.32 1.43
N VAL A 20 6.56 0.62 0.51
CA VAL A 20 5.64 0.43 -0.62
C VAL A 20 6.12 -0.73 -1.50
N ALA A 21 7.41 -0.78 -1.83
CA ALA A 21 7.97 -1.87 -2.62
C ALA A 21 7.86 -3.23 -1.92
N ALA A 22 8.03 -3.27 -0.60
CA ALA A 22 7.89 -4.51 0.17
C ALA A 22 6.45 -5.02 0.19
N ILE A 23 5.46 -4.12 0.26
CA ILE A 23 4.03 -4.49 0.23
C ILE A 23 3.59 -4.83 -1.20
N ALA A 24 3.96 -4.02 -2.18
CA ALA A 24 3.63 -4.24 -3.59
C ALA A 24 4.32 -5.50 -4.17
N GLY A 25 5.42 -5.95 -3.57
CA GLY A 25 6.08 -7.20 -3.91
C GLY A 25 5.39 -8.45 -3.36
N LEU A 26 4.37 -8.32 -2.51
CA LEU A 26 3.60 -9.47 -2.03
C LEU A 26 2.72 -10.03 -3.15
N PRO A 27 2.58 -11.37 -3.23
CA PRO A 27 1.63 -11.97 -4.15
C PRO A 27 0.23 -11.48 -3.83
N ASP A 28 -0.58 -11.29 -4.86
CA ASP A 28 -1.99 -10.88 -4.78
C ASP A 28 -2.23 -9.40 -4.43
N VAL A 29 -1.18 -8.59 -4.24
CA VAL A 29 -1.25 -7.12 -4.16
C VAL A 29 -1.03 -6.52 -5.55
N CYS A 30 -1.94 -5.66 -5.99
CA CYS A 30 -1.83 -4.99 -7.29
C CYS A 30 -1.32 -3.57 -7.17
N GLU A 31 -1.77 -2.81 -6.17
CA GLU A 31 -1.29 -1.46 -5.92
C GLU A 31 -1.38 -1.12 -4.44
N VAL A 32 -0.53 -0.20 -3.99
CA VAL A 32 -0.59 0.39 -2.66
C VAL A 32 -0.55 1.90 -2.80
N HIS A 33 -1.52 2.61 -2.23
CA HIS A 33 -1.58 4.06 -2.28
C HIS A 33 -2.17 4.65 -0.98
N HIS A 34 -2.26 5.98 -0.91
CA HIS A 34 -2.74 6.73 0.27
C HIS A 34 -2.10 6.27 1.57
N LEU A 35 -0.77 6.20 1.54
CA LEU A 35 -0.01 5.75 2.68
C LEU A 35 0.22 6.92 3.65
N HIS A 36 -0.28 6.79 4.87
CA HIS A 36 -0.06 7.73 5.96
C HIS A 36 0.66 7.04 7.10
N LEU A 37 1.75 7.64 7.58
CA LEU A 37 2.34 7.24 8.86
C LEU A 37 2.22 8.37 9.85
N TRP A 38 2.08 7.99 11.11
CA TRP A 38 2.16 8.90 12.23
C TRP A 38 2.79 8.19 13.43
N GLU A 39 3.53 8.95 14.22
CA GLU A 39 4.02 8.49 15.51
C GLU A 39 2.89 8.62 16.53
N ILE A 40 2.53 7.51 17.19
CA ILE A 40 1.65 7.53 18.37
C ILE A 40 2.44 7.97 19.60
N ASP A 41 3.67 7.48 19.72
CA ASP A 41 4.54 7.66 20.88
C ASP A 41 6.01 7.53 20.44
N GLU A 42 6.96 7.86 21.32
CA GLU A 42 8.42 7.79 21.07
C GLU A 42 8.95 6.40 20.68
N ARG A 43 8.10 5.36 20.79
CA ARG A 43 8.41 3.97 20.39
C ARG A 43 7.36 3.32 19.50
N GLN A 44 6.27 4.01 19.16
CA GLN A 44 5.14 3.39 18.47
C GLN A 44 4.76 4.19 17.23
N VAL A 45 4.89 3.53 16.08
CA VAL A 45 4.49 4.07 14.78
C VAL A 45 3.18 3.40 14.37
N SER A 46 2.26 4.21 13.86
CA SER A 46 1.08 3.75 13.13
C SER A 46 1.19 4.02 11.66
N LEU A 47 0.56 3.14 10.88
CA LEU A 47 0.42 3.26 9.44
C LEU A 47 -1.02 3.07 9.00
N GLU A 48 -1.46 3.87 8.04
CA GLU A 48 -2.65 3.65 7.23
C GLU A 48 -2.23 3.50 5.78
N ALA A 49 -2.77 2.51 5.08
CA ALA A 49 -2.54 2.33 3.65
C ALA A 49 -3.75 1.70 2.98
N HIS A 50 -3.94 2.05 1.71
CA HIS A 50 -4.93 1.44 0.84
C HIS A 50 -4.22 0.42 -0.04
N ILE A 51 -4.74 -0.81 -0.06
CA ILE A 51 -4.19 -1.94 -0.79
C ILE A 51 -5.23 -2.37 -1.82
N VAL A 52 -4.87 -2.23 -3.08
CA VAL A 52 -5.68 -2.73 -4.20
C VAL A 52 -5.32 -4.18 -4.45
N VAL A 53 -6.33 -5.05 -4.44
CA VAL A 53 -6.19 -6.49 -4.74
C VAL A 53 -7.09 -6.88 -5.90
N ALA A 54 -6.68 -7.91 -6.65
CA ALA A 54 -7.49 -8.46 -7.72
C ALA A 54 -8.79 -9.07 -7.18
N ARG A 55 -9.89 -8.93 -7.92
CA ARG A 55 -11.21 -9.41 -7.47
C ARG A 55 -11.27 -10.91 -7.21
N GLU A 56 -10.50 -11.71 -7.96
CA GLU A 56 -10.38 -13.15 -7.72
C GLU A 56 -9.73 -13.50 -6.37
N GLN A 57 -8.95 -12.59 -5.79
CA GLN A 57 -8.21 -12.80 -4.55
C GLN A 57 -8.96 -12.29 -3.31
N ILE A 58 -10.22 -11.88 -3.47
CA ILE A 58 -11.07 -11.39 -2.37
C ILE A 58 -11.16 -12.38 -1.20
N THR A 59 -11.13 -13.69 -1.50
CA THR A 59 -11.17 -14.76 -0.48
C THR A 59 -9.87 -14.88 0.31
N ARG A 60 -8.76 -14.34 -0.20
CA ARG A 60 -7.42 -14.37 0.41
C ARG A 60 -7.03 -13.04 1.05
N MET A 61 -7.93 -12.06 1.06
CA MET A 61 -7.69 -10.74 1.66
C MET A 61 -7.19 -10.82 3.10
N GLU A 62 -7.71 -11.76 3.91
CA GLU A 62 -7.27 -11.94 5.28
C GLU A 62 -5.81 -12.43 5.37
N GLU A 63 -5.41 -13.35 4.48
CA GLU A 63 -4.04 -13.85 4.39
C GLU A 63 -3.07 -12.75 3.93
N ILE A 64 -3.49 -11.95 2.95
CA ILE A 64 -2.73 -10.79 2.46
C ILE A 64 -2.57 -9.78 3.60
N LYS A 65 -3.65 -9.44 4.31
CA LYS A 65 -3.62 -8.56 5.48
C LYS A 65 -2.63 -9.01 6.54
N LEU A 66 -2.64 -10.30 6.89
CA LEU A 66 -1.70 -10.88 7.85
C LEU A 66 -0.26 -10.79 7.37
N SER A 67 -0.02 -11.07 6.09
CA SER A 67 1.31 -11.01 5.47
C SER A 67 1.86 -9.58 5.49
N VAL A 68 1.05 -8.60 5.07
CA VAL A 68 1.42 -7.17 5.11
C VAL A 68 1.72 -6.72 6.54
N LYS A 69 0.84 -7.06 7.50
CA LYS A 69 1.06 -6.73 8.91
C LYS A 69 2.35 -7.34 9.48
N THR A 70 2.67 -8.56 9.07
CA THR A 70 3.90 -9.24 9.51
C THR A 70 5.13 -8.53 8.96
N VAL A 71 5.14 -8.16 7.67
CA VAL A 71 6.24 -7.40 7.05
C VAL A 71 6.41 -6.05 7.72
N LEU A 72 5.31 -5.33 7.98
CA LEU A 72 5.32 -4.04 8.67
C LEU A 72 5.90 -4.13 10.09
N ALA A 73 5.53 -5.16 10.84
CA ALA A 73 6.04 -5.38 12.19
C ALA A 73 7.51 -5.82 12.21
N ASP A 74 7.89 -6.78 11.36
CA ASP A 74 9.22 -7.41 11.38
C ASP A 74 10.31 -6.52 10.76
N LYS A 75 10.02 -5.89 9.61
CA LYS A 75 11.00 -5.04 8.90
C LYS A 75 11.00 -3.59 9.38
N PHE A 76 9.82 -3.03 9.64
CA PHE A 76 9.65 -1.60 9.88
C PHE A 76 9.29 -1.26 11.33
N GLY A 77 9.06 -2.25 12.19
CA GLY A 77 8.70 -2.03 13.60
C GLY A 77 7.31 -1.41 13.79
N ILE A 78 6.43 -1.46 12.79
CA ILE A 78 5.11 -0.84 12.82
C ILE A 78 4.12 -1.82 13.48
N GLY A 79 3.84 -1.60 14.75
CA GLY A 79 2.93 -2.44 15.53
C GLY A 79 1.45 -2.19 15.25
N HIS A 80 1.10 -0.97 14.82
CA HIS A 80 -0.28 -0.59 14.51
C HIS A 80 -0.42 -0.23 13.04
N SER A 81 -1.29 -0.96 12.33
CA SER A 81 -1.57 -0.69 10.92
C SER A 81 -3.05 -0.89 10.57
N THR A 82 -3.60 0.12 9.91
CA THR A 82 -4.92 0.15 9.30
C THR A 82 -4.75 -0.05 7.81
N LEU A 83 -5.25 -1.18 7.30
CA LEU A 83 -5.15 -1.52 5.88
C LEU A 83 -6.57 -1.53 5.32
N GLU A 84 -6.86 -0.61 4.41
CA GLU A 84 -8.10 -0.59 3.65
C GLU A 84 -7.88 -1.39 2.36
N PHE A 85 -8.78 -2.31 2.06
CA PHE A 85 -8.68 -3.15 0.88
C PHE A 85 -9.65 -2.68 -0.17
N GLU A 86 -9.10 -2.34 -1.34
CA GLU A 86 -9.86 -1.96 -2.51
C GLU A 86 -9.77 -3.08 -3.54
N LEU A 87 -10.85 -3.26 -4.30
CA LEU A 87 -10.89 -4.27 -5.36
C LEU A 87 -10.62 -3.57 -6.68
N ASP A 88 -9.66 -4.08 -7.44
CA ASP A 88 -9.47 -3.58 -8.78
C ASP A 88 -10.75 -3.83 -9.60
N GLY A 89 -11.31 -2.74 -10.13
CA GLY A 89 -12.48 -2.78 -11.02
C GLY A 89 -12.11 -3.24 -12.43
N HIS A 90 -10.81 -3.28 -12.76
CA HIS A 90 -10.28 -3.90 -13.97
C HIS A 90 -9.98 -5.38 -13.72
N SER A 91 -10.42 -6.26 -14.62
CA SER A 91 -10.22 -7.72 -14.49
C SER A 91 -8.78 -8.18 -14.78
N ALA A 92 -7.79 -7.30 -14.72
CA ALA A 92 -6.40 -7.69 -14.85
C ALA A 92 -5.53 -6.54 -14.35
N CYS A 93 -4.74 -6.81 -13.32
CA CYS A 93 -3.62 -5.97 -12.91
C CYS A 93 -2.64 -5.96 -14.09
N THR A 94 -2.88 -5.04 -15.03
CA THR A 94 -2.09 -4.85 -16.24
C THR A 94 -1.22 -3.64 -16.00
N ASP A 95 0.06 -3.95 -15.90
CA ASP A 95 1.22 -3.08 -16.02
C ASP A 95 0.93 -1.68 -16.58
N ALA A 96 1.36 -0.67 -15.83
CA ALA A 96 1.18 0.73 -16.12
C ALA A 96 1.84 1.13 -17.46
N GLY A 97 1.02 1.30 -18.51
CA GLY A 97 1.36 2.03 -19.73
C GLY A 97 0.84 3.48 -19.67
N PRO A 98 1.61 4.49 -20.08
CA PRO A 98 1.28 5.89 -19.85
C PRO A 98 0.06 6.33 -20.65
N SER A 99 -0.92 6.87 -19.94
CA SER A 99 -2.03 7.64 -20.51
C SER A 99 -1.55 9.05 -20.82
N ASP A 100 -1.22 9.34 -22.07
CA ASP A 100 -1.43 10.68 -22.63
C ASP A 100 -1.49 10.59 -24.16
N LEU A 101 -2.65 10.91 -24.73
CA LEU A 101 -2.79 11.67 -25.97
C LEU A 101 -4.29 11.92 -26.18
N ILE A 102 -4.71 13.08 -25.69
CA ILE A 102 -6.04 13.66 -25.83
C ILE A 102 -6.14 14.25 -27.26
N PRO A 103 -7.09 13.87 -28.12
CA PRO A 103 -7.38 14.66 -29.31
C PRO A 103 -8.29 15.84 -28.91
N HIS A 104 -7.70 17.04 -28.87
CA HIS A 104 -8.45 18.29 -28.92
C HIS A 104 -9.19 18.40 -30.27
N HIS A 105 -10.48 18.74 -30.22
CA HIS A 105 -11.23 19.33 -31.33
C HIS A 105 -11.92 20.60 -30.83
#